data_AF-A0A8S3G1D2-F1
#
_entry.id   AF-A0A8S3G1D2-F1
#
_cell.length_a   1.000
_cell.length_b   1.000
_cell.length_c   1.000
_cell.angle_alpha   90.00
_cell.angle_beta   90.00
_cell.angle_gamma   90.00
#
_symmetry.space_group_name_H-M   'P 1'
#
loop_
_entity.id
_entity.type
_entity.pdbx_description
1 polymer ?
#
loop_
_entity_poly.entity_id
_entity_poly.type
_entity_poly.pdbx_seq_one_letter_code
_entity_poly.pdbx_strand_id
1 'polypeptide(L)'
;IMIQSKLKCVNTTKSIKGTGYHLDILIAGVLISVSGLFGLPWICAAPVRSIAHVASLSKYSKTHAPGEKPRLIDIKDQRVTNIGVHILIGCTIFAAPIIRKIPVAALFGIFLYFGIVSISGTQLFSRLKMMFIPTKYHPNVGYLRRVYSSNETLCVHIYTNHGCRFIDNNKSD
;
A
#
# COMPACT_ATOMS: atom_id res chain seq x y z
N ILE A 1 0.40 10.76 7.26
CA ILE A 1 -1.01 10.27 7.27
C ILE A 1 -1.64 10.26 5.85
N MET A 2 -1.01 10.97 4.91
CA MET A 2 -1.27 11.07 3.48
C MET A 2 -1.53 9.74 2.75
N ILE A 3 -0.72 8.71 2.96
CA ILE A 3 -0.88 7.43 2.24
C ILE A 3 -2.23 6.78 2.61
N GLN A 4 -2.67 6.89 3.87
CA GLN A 4 -3.94 6.32 4.34
C GLN A 4 -5.15 7.00 3.73
N SER A 5 -5.16 8.34 3.69
CA SER A 5 -6.27 9.09 3.13
C SER A 5 -6.42 8.84 1.63
N LYS A 6 -5.30 8.76 0.90
CA LYS A 6 -5.30 8.45 -0.54
C LYS A 6 -5.77 7.02 -0.81
N LEU A 7 -5.28 6.04 -0.05
CA LEU A 7 -5.68 4.63 -0.19
C LEU A 7 -7.16 4.43 0.13
N LYS A 8 -7.67 5.10 1.15
CA LYS A 8 -9.10 5.06 1.48
C LYS A 8 -9.97 5.63 0.36
N CYS A 9 -9.56 6.75 -0.22
CA CYS A 9 -10.27 7.37 -1.34
C CYS A 9 -10.27 6.48 -2.60
N VAL A 10 -9.14 5.85 -2.91
CA VAL A 10 -9.03 4.90 -4.04
C VAL A 10 -9.89 3.64 -3.84
N ASN A 11 -9.92 3.10 -2.62
CA ASN A 11 -10.58 1.82 -2.36
C ASN A 11 -12.08 1.93 -2.05
N THR A 12 -12.61 3.12 -1.78
CA THR A 12 -14.03 3.32 -1.46
C THR A 12 -14.67 4.30 -2.43
N THR A 13 -15.70 3.86 -3.15
CA THR A 13 -16.44 4.68 -4.14
C THR A 13 -17.27 5.81 -3.52
N LYS A 14 -17.24 5.99 -2.19
CA LYS A 14 -18.19 6.85 -1.46
C LYS A 14 -17.59 7.82 -0.44
N SER A 15 -16.26 7.97 -0.33
CA SER A 15 -15.68 8.91 0.66
C SER A 15 -14.93 10.06 0.00
N ILE A 16 -15.64 11.17 -0.23
CA ILE A 16 -15.03 12.47 -0.54
C ILE A 16 -14.58 13.07 0.80
N LYS A 17 -13.34 12.79 1.21
CA LYS A 17 -12.74 13.42 2.38
C LYS A 17 -11.76 14.49 1.93
N GLY A 18 -11.87 15.67 2.54
CA GLY A 18 -11.04 16.83 2.24
C GLY A 18 -9.55 16.50 2.29
N THR A 19 -8.81 17.01 1.31
CA THR A 19 -7.40 16.74 1.07
C THR A 19 -6.52 17.45 2.10
N GLY A 20 -6.24 16.79 3.22
CA GLY A 20 -5.27 17.27 4.22
C GLY A 20 -3.80 17.21 3.77
N TYR A 21 -3.53 17.26 2.46
CA TYR A 21 -2.19 17.07 1.88
C TYR A 21 -1.21 18.16 2.30
N HIS A 22 -1.64 19.42 2.22
CA HIS A 22 -0.81 20.56 2.64
C HIS A 22 -0.51 20.51 4.14
N LEU A 23 -1.50 20.15 4.96
CA LEU A 23 -1.32 20.02 6.40
C LEU A 23 -0.35 18.88 6.75
N ASP A 24 -0.43 17.73 6.06
CA ASP A 24 0.48 16.58 6.30
C ASP A 24 1.92 16.92 5.90
N ILE A 25 2.14 17.68 4.81
CA ILE A 25 3.48 18.16 4.42
C ILE A 25 4.04 19.16 5.43
N LEU A 26 3.23 20.12 5.87
CA LEU A 26 3.65 21.11 6.88
C LEU A 26 4.03 20.43 8.19
N ILE A 27 3.20 19.50 8.67
CA ILE A 27 3.47 18.74 9.90
C ILE A 27 4.71 17.86 9.73
N ALA A 28 4.87 17.17 8.60
CA ALA A 28 6.07 16.38 8.34
C ALA A 28 7.34 17.24 8.33
N GLY A 29 7.29 18.42 7.71
CA GLY A 29 8.41 19.37 7.69
C GLY A 29 8.80 19.88 9.08
N VAL A 30 7.81 20.23 9.92
CA VAL A 30 8.05 20.63 11.31
C VAL A 30 8.68 19.49 12.11
N LEU A 31 8.17 18.26 11.99
CA LEU A 31 8.71 17.09 12.68
C LEU A 31 10.15 16.79 12.25
N ILE A 32 10.45 16.90 10.94
CA ILE A 32 11.80 16.72 10.40
C ILE A 32 12.74 17.80 10.96
N SER A 33 12.32 19.06 10.97
CA SER A 33 13.11 20.17 11.53
C SER A 33 13.44 19.98 13.01
N VAL A 34 12.44 19.60 13.82
CA VAL A 34 12.66 19.30 15.25
C VAL A 34 13.57 18.08 15.41
N SER A 35 13.36 16.99 14.67
CA SER A 35 14.23 15.80 14.76
C SER A 35 15.68 16.10 14.35
N GLY A 36 15.89 16.99 13.36
CA GLY A 36 17.21 17.45 12.94
C GLY A 36 17.94 18.26 14.01
N LEU A 37 17.24 19.08 14.79
CA LEU A 37 17.81 19.82 15.91
C LEU A 37 18.27 18.88 17.06
N PHE A 38 17.54 17.80 17.29
CA PHE A 38 17.85 16.80 18.33
C PHE A 38 18.78 15.66 17.84
N GLY A 39 19.30 15.73 16.61
CA GLY A 39 20.22 14.72 16.04
C GLY A 39 19.57 13.34 15.78
N LEU A 40 18.25 13.27 15.78
CA LEU A 40 17.48 12.04 15.53
C LEU A 40 17.37 11.77 14.02
N PRO A 41 17.31 10.50 13.59
CA PRO A 41 17.19 10.15 12.18
C PRO A 41 15.91 10.73 11.56
N TRP A 42 16.02 11.25 10.33
CA TRP A 42 14.89 11.78 9.59
C TRP A 42 13.83 10.70 9.32
N ILE A 43 12.58 11.02 9.65
CA ILE A 43 11.45 10.11 9.48
C ILE A 43 10.90 10.20 8.07
N CYS A 44 11.07 9.13 7.29
CA CYS A 44 10.47 9.00 5.96
C CYS A 44 9.04 8.46 6.03
N ALA A 45 8.20 8.82 5.04
CA ALA A 45 6.88 8.23 4.89
C ALA A 45 6.99 6.71 4.67
N ALA A 46 6.27 5.92 5.47
CA ALA A 46 6.28 4.46 5.41
C ALA A 46 5.02 3.91 4.69
N PRO A 47 5.06 3.71 3.35
CA PRO A 47 3.89 3.29 2.58
C PRO A 47 3.43 1.87 2.93
N VAL A 48 4.35 0.92 3.11
CA VAL A 48 4.01 -0.48 3.40
C VAL A 48 3.27 -0.61 4.73
N ARG A 49 3.77 0.06 5.78
CA ARG A 49 3.12 0.11 7.09
C ARG A 49 1.72 0.71 7.01
N SER A 50 1.58 1.76 6.21
CA SER A 50 0.30 2.44 6.00
C SER A 50 -0.71 1.48 5.35
N ILE A 51 -0.32 0.81 4.25
CA ILE A 51 -1.16 -0.17 3.56
C ILE A 51 -1.59 -1.30 4.51
N ALA A 52 -0.67 -1.87 5.28
CA ALA A 52 -0.98 -2.93 6.24
C ALA A 52 -1.99 -2.49 7.31
N HIS A 53 -1.86 -1.26 7.82
CA HIS A 53 -2.80 -0.69 8.77
C HIS A 53 -4.19 -0.45 8.14
N VAL A 54 -4.29 -0.07 6.87
CA VAL A 54 -5.61 0.03 6.19
C VAL A 54 -6.19 -1.35 5.95
N ALA A 55 -5.36 -2.31 5.55
CA ALA A 55 -5.78 -3.68 5.29
C ALA A 55 -6.40 -4.32 6.54
N SER A 56 -5.85 -4.07 7.73
CA SER A 56 -6.44 -4.55 8.99
C SER A 56 -7.75 -3.85 9.38
N LEU A 57 -7.99 -2.63 8.88
CA LEU A 57 -9.23 -1.87 9.10
C LEU A 57 -10.27 -2.06 7.99
N SER A 58 -9.92 -2.81 6.94
CA SER A 58 -10.77 -3.05 5.78
C SER A 58 -11.75 -4.19 6.04
N LYS A 59 -13.04 -3.93 5.85
CA LYS A 59 -14.09 -4.96 5.91
C LYS A 59 -14.41 -5.44 4.50
N TYR A 60 -14.19 -6.73 4.26
CA TYR A 60 -14.53 -7.40 3.01
C TYR A 60 -15.94 -7.99 3.08
N SER A 61 -16.67 -7.93 1.96
CA SER A 61 -18.01 -8.52 1.86
C SER A 61 -17.94 -10.04 1.96
N LYS A 62 -18.92 -10.61 2.66
CA LYS A 62 -19.06 -12.05 2.90
C LYS A 62 -19.97 -12.73 1.88
N THR A 63 -20.74 -11.95 1.12
CA THR A 63 -21.73 -12.43 0.15
C THR A 63 -21.17 -12.23 -1.26
N HIS A 64 -20.25 -13.11 -1.65
CA HIS A 64 -19.72 -13.16 -3.01
C HIS A 64 -20.02 -14.50 -3.63
N ALA A 65 -20.36 -14.51 -4.92
CA ALA A 65 -20.45 -15.74 -5.69
C ALA A 65 -19.06 -16.42 -5.72
N PRO A 66 -18.99 -17.76 -5.67
CA PRO A 66 -17.72 -18.49 -5.72
C PRO A 66 -16.95 -18.10 -7.00
N GLY A 67 -15.78 -17.48 -6.83
CA GLY A 67 -14.93 -17.01 -7.93
C GLY A 67 -14.87 -15.49 -8.13
N GLU A 68 -15.70 -14.70 -7.44
CA GLU A 68 -15.59 -13.24 -7.47
C GLU A 68 -14.61 -12.72 -6.40
N LYS A 69 -13.77 -11.76 -6.76
CA LYS A 69 -12.82 -11.14 -5.83
C LYS A 69 -13.61 -10.41 -4.73
N PRO A 70 -13.27 -10.58 -3.44
CA PRO A 70 -14.01 -9.95 -2.37
C PRO A 70 -13.99 -8.44 -2.51
N ARG A 71 -15.18 -7.83 -2.50
CA ARG A 71 -15.33 -6.38 -2.61
C ARG A 71 -15.20 -5.76 -1.23
N LEU A 72 -14.43 -4.69 -1.17
CA LEU A 72 -14.19 -3.92 0.04
C LEU A 72 -15.41 -3.05 0.31
N ILE A 73 -16.10 -3.30 1.43
CA ILE A 73 -17.37 -2.62 1.77
C ILE A 73 -17.09 -1.29 2.45
N ASP A 74 -16.21 -1.32 3.46
CA ASP A 74 -15.93 -0.15 4.29
C ASP A 74 -14.55 -0.26 4.96
N ILE A 75 -13.95 0.90 5.22
CA ILE A 75 -12.70 1.05 5.97
C ILE A 75 -13.02 1.88 7.20
N LYS A 76 -12.90 1.26 8.38
CA LYS A 76 -13.06 1.95 9.65
C LYS A 76 -11.94 2.99 9.83
N ASP A 77 -12.30 4.26 10.02
CA ASP A 77 -11.31 5.28 10.36
C ASP A 77 -11.03 5.25 11.86
N GLN A 78 -9.91 4.62 12.23
CA GLN A 78 -9.46 4.63 13.61
C GLN A 78 -8.24 5.57 13.74
N ARG A 79 -8.42 6.68 14.46
CA ARG A 79 -7.32 7.58 14.85
C ARG A 79 -6.58 7.06 16.08
N VAL A 80 -7.31 6.37 16.96
CA VAL A 80 -6.80 5.81 18.22
C VAL A 80 -5.74 4.73 17.99
N THR A 81 -5.83 3.93 16.93
CA THR A 81 -4.84 2.89 16.63
C THR A 81 -3.47 3.49 16.30
N ASN A 82 -3.44 4.61 15.57
CA ASN A 82 -2.20 5.31 15.28
C ASN A 82 -1.56 5.85 16.56
N ILE A 83 -2.34 6.47 17.46
CA ILE A 83 -1.86 6.98 18.74
C ILE A 83 -1.36 5.82 19.62
N GLY A 84 -2.13 4.74 19.70
CA GLY A 84 -1.76 3.54 20.44
C GLY A 84 -0.42 2.96 19.99
N VAL A 85 -0.18 2.84 18.68
CA VAL A 85 1.11 2.35 18.16
C VAL A 85 2.27 3.26 18.58
N HIS A 86 2.11 4.59 18.56
CA HIS A 86 3.18 5.50 18.99
C HIS A 86 3.44 5.40 20.51
N ILE A 87 2.39 5.25 21.31
CA ILE A 87 2.52 5.02 22.76
C ILE A 87 3.23 3.69 23.02
N LEU A 88 2.83 2.61 22.35
CA LEU A 88 3.48 1.31 22.49
C LEU A 88 4.96 1.38 22.10
N ILE A 89 5.33 2.10 21.03
CA ILE A 89 6.73 2.34 20.67
C ILE A 89 7.46 3.08 21.79
N GLY A 90 6.88 4.10 22.40
CA GLY A 90 7.46 4.74 23.59
C GLY A 90 7.63 3.77 24.77
N CYS A 91 6.63 2.94 25.03
CA CYS A 91 6.66 1.93 26.08
C CYS A 91 7.69 0.81 25.81
N THR A 92 8.07 0.56 24.55
CA THR A 92 9.07 -0.49 24.23
C THR A 92 10.44 -0.22 24.85
N ILE A 93 10.77 1.03 25.18
CA ILE A 93 12.01 1.38 25.89
C ILE A 93 12.05 0.70 27.27
N PHE A 94 10.94 0.70 28.00
CA PHE A 94 10.82 0.02 29.29
C PHE A 94 10.72 -1.51 29.15
N ALA A 95 10.13 -1.99 28.06
CA ALA A 95 9.97 -3.42 27.77
C ALA A 95 11.15 -4.04 26.99
N ALA A 96 12.25 -3.31 26.83
CA ALA A 96 13.46 -3.77 26.12
C ALA A 96 13.96 -5.18 26.51
N PRO A 97 14.02 -5.59 27.80
CA PRO A 97 14.50 -6.93 28.17
C PRO A 97 13.60 -8.07 27.68
N ILE A 98 12.31 -7.80 27.48
CA ILE A 98 11.33 -8.77 26.96
C ILE A 98 11.47 -8.89 25.45
N ILE A 99 11.63 -7.76 24.75
CA ILE A 99 11.76 -7.71 23.29
C ILE A 99 13.04 -8.44 22.82
N ARG A 100 14.10 -8.44 23.62
CA ARG A 100 15.35 -9.15 23.30
C ARG A 100 15.22 -10.68 23.25
N LYS A 101 14.13 -11.25 23.79
CA LYS A 101 13.86 -12.70 23.70
C LYS A 101 13.28 -13.12 22.34
N ILE A 102 12.90 -12.17 21.48
CA ILE A 102 12.30 -12.47 20.19
C ILE A 102 13.42 -12.84 19.21
N PRO A 103 13.37 -14.04 18.57
CA PRO A 103 14.40 -14.45 17.62
C PRO A 103 14.36 -13.57 16.38
N VAL A 104 15.55 -13.14 15.91
CA VAL A 104 15.68 -12.31 14.70
C VAL A 104 15.07 -12.99 13.46
N ALA A 105 15.05 -14.33 13.43
CA ALA A 105 14.38 -15.13 12.40
C ALA A 105 12.89 -14.79 12.25
N ALA A 106 12.17 -14.52 13.34
CA ALA A 106 10.76 -14.14 13.28
C ALA A 106 10.57 -12.77 12.62
N LEU A 107 11.46 -11.81 12.93
CA LEU A 107 11.43 -10.48 12.30
C LEU A 107 11.62 -10.56 10.78
N PHE A 108 12.54 -11.43 10.31
CA PHE A 108 12.71 -11.67 8.88
C PHE A 108 11.45 -12.24 8.22
N GLY A 109 10.72 -13.14 8.90
CA GLY A 109 9.45 -13.66 8.40
C GLY A 109 8.39 -12.58 8.21
N ILE A 110 8.25 -11.67 9.20
CA ILE A 110 7.31 -10.54 9.11
C ILE A 110 7.73 -9.53 8.03
N PHE A 111 9.02 -9.26 7.90
CA PHE A 111 9.55 -8.40 6.84
C PHE A 111 9.27 -8.97 5.45
N LEU A 112 9.51 -10.27 5.27
CA LEU A 112 9.21 -10.97 4.02
C LEU A 112 7.71 -10.95 3.70
N TYR A 113 6.85 -11.19 4.69
CA TYR A 113 5.40 -11.08 4.52
C TYR A 113 4.98 -9.70 4.02
N PHE A 114 5.51 -8.62 4.63
CA PHE A 114 5.22 -7.26 4.19
C PHE A 114 5.75 -6.97 2.77
N GLY A 115 6.91 -7.55 2.40
CA GLY A 115 7.43 -7.48 1.04
C GLY A 115 6.47 -8.09 0.01
N ILE A 116 6.01 -9.32 0.25
CA ILE A 116 5.09 -10.03 -0.66
C ILE A 116 3.74 -9.32 -0.77
N VAL A 117 3.18 -8.87 0.35
CA VAL A 117 1.89 -8.14 0.37
C VAL A 117 2.01 -6.82 -0.40
N SER A 118 3.12 -6.10 -0.25
CA SER A 118 3.37 -4.85 -0.99
C SER A 118 3.38 -5.08 -2.50
N ILE A 119 4.08 -6.12 -2.97
CA ILE A 119 4.17 -6.44 -4.41
C ILE A 119 2.81 -6.87 -4.96
N SER A 120 2.06 -7.68 -4.21
CA SER A 120 0.75 -8.22 -4.62
C SER A 120 -0.31 -7.15 -4.83
N GLY A 121 -0.20 -6.00 -4.13
CA GLY A 121 -1.10 -4.86 -4.26
C GLY A 121 -0.83 -3.95 -5.46
N THR A 122 0.26 -4.17 -6.21
CA THR A 122 0.63 -3.29 -7.33
C THR A 122 -0.06 -3.69 -8.63
N GLN A 123 -0.49 -2.69 -9.40
CA GLN A 123 -1.03 -2.90 -10.74
C GLN A 123 0.00 -3.53 -11.68
N LEU A 124 1.28 -3.21 -11.52
CA LEU A 124 2.38 -3.79 -12.28
C LEU A 124 2.48 -5.30 -12.06
N PHE A 125 2.46 -5.77 -10.81
CA PHE A 125 2.53 -7.21 -10.52
C PHE A 125 1.31 -7.97 -11.05
N SER A 126 0.12 -7.35 -10.99
CA SER A 126 -1.08 -7.93 -11.62
C SER A 126 -0.92 -8.11 -13.14
N ARG A 127 -0.27 -7.14 -13.82
CA ARG A 127 0.08 -7.20 -15.25
C ARG A 127 1.14 -8.25 -15.55
N LEU A 128 2.18 -8.32 -14.72
CA LEU A 128 3.23 -9.32 -14.83
C LEU A 128 2.66 -10.74 -14.66
N LYS A 129 1.77 -10.97 -13.69
CA LYS A 129 1.11 -12.26 -13.50
C LYS A 129 0.28 -12.69 -14.71
N MET A 130 -0.41 -11.75 -15.37
CA MET A 130 -1.15 -12.06 -16.60
C MET A 130 -0.25 -12.47 -17.76
N MET A 131 1.00 -12.01 -17.81
CA MET A 131 1.97 -12.45 -18.83
C MET A 131 2.32 -13.94 -18.72
N PHE A 132 2.29 -14.50 -17.50
CA PHE A 132 2.59 -15.91 -17.25
C PHE A 132 1.35 -16.82 -17.29
N ILE A 133 0.14 -16.27 -17.42
CA ILE A 133 -1.10 -17.03 -17.47
C ILE A 133 -1.54 -17.15 -18.94
N PRO A 134 -1.87 -18.36 -19.44
CA PRO A 134 -2.38 -18.50 -20.80
C PRO A 134 -3.74 -17.80 -20.95
N THR A 135 -3.99 -17.27 -22.14
CA THR A 135 -5.11 -16.36 -22.48
C THR A 135 -6.50 -16.88 -22.13
N LYS A 136 -6.67 -18.20 -21.94
CA LYS A 136 -7.91 -18.87 -21.54
C LYS A 136 -8.36 -18.56 -20.11
N TYR A 137 -7.43 -18.21 -19.21
CA TYR A 137 -7.73 -17.95 -17.79
C TYR A 137 -7.72 -16.46 -17.43
N HIS A 138 -7.85 -15.58 -18.42
CA HIS A 138 -7.86 -14.15 -18.18
C HIS A 138 -9.13 -13.72 -17.41
N PRO A 139 -8.98 -13.07 -16.24
CA PRO A 139 -10.14 -12.60 -15.49
C PRO A 139 -10.87 -11.46 -16.22
N ASN A 140 -12.19 -11.42 -16.14
CA ASN A 140 -13.00 -10.39 -16.81
C ASN A 140 -12.86 -9.05 -16.07
N VAL A 141 -12.00 -8.18 -16.61
CA VAL A 141 -11.60 -6.89 -16.02
C VAL A 141 -11.68 -5.81 -17.09
N GLY A 142 -12.18 -4.62 -16.73
CA GLY A 142 -12.48 -3.55 -17.70
C GLY A 142 -11.28 -3.10 -18.55
N TYR A 143 -10.05 -3.22 -18.05
CA TYR A 143 -8.84 -2.90 -18.82
C TYR A 143 -8.55 -3.90 -19.95
N LEU A 144 -9.01 -5.16 -19.87
CA LEU A 144 -8.83 -6.14 -20.95
C LEU A 144 -9.84 -5.93 -22.09
N ARG A 145 -11.04 -5.40 -21.81
CA ARG A 145 -12.07 -5.15 -22.83
C ARG A 145 -11.61 -4.17 -23.92
N ARG A 146 -10.68 -3.26 -23.60
CA ARG A 146 -10.06 -2.34 -24.56
C ARG A 146 -8.95 -3.00 -25.40
N VAL A 147 -8.28 -4.01 -24.86
CA VAL A 147 -7.08 -4.63 -25.49
C VAL A 147 -7.44 -5.80 -26.40
N TYR A 148 -8.55 -6.51 -26.15
CA TYR A 148 -9.01 -7.59 -27.07
C TYR A 148 -9.52 -7.09 -28.44
N SER A 149 -9.79 -5.79 -28.60
CA SER A 149 -10.26 -5.22 -29.87
C SER A 149 -9.13 -4.88 -30.86
N SER A 150 -7.88 -4.90 -30.41
CA SER A 150 -6.72 -4.64 -31.26
C SER A 150 -5.80 -5.85 -31.14
N ASN A 151 -5.63 -6.57 -32.24
CA ASN A 151 -4.90 -7.83 -32.29
C ASN A 151 -3.55 -7.77 -31.55
N GLU A 152 -3.28 -8.91 -30.91
CA GLU A 152 -1.97 -9.38 -30.45
C GLU A 152 -1.49 -8.93 -29.06
N THR A 153 -1.22 -9.97 -28.27
CA THR A 153 -0.44 -10.12 -27.05
C THR A 153 0.82 -9.23 -26.96
N LEU A 154 1.31 -8.72 -28.09
CA LEU A 154 2.45 -7.82 -28.24
C LEU A 154 2.25 -6.45 -27.56
N CYS A 155 1.03 -5.89 -27.59
CA CYS A 155 0.76 -4.60 -26.96
C CYS A 155 0.94 -4.65 -25.44
N VAL A 156 0.54 -5.73 -24.76
CA VAL A 156 0.74 -5.88 -23.31
C VAL A 156 2.23 -5.95 -22.94
N HIS A 157 3.05 -6.51 -23.84
CA HIS A 157 4.52 -6.58 -23.70
C HIS A 157 5.16 -5.20 -23.89
N ILE A 158 4.68 -4.40 -24.86
CA ILE A 158 5.11 -3.01 -25.05
C ILE A 158 4.66 -2.13 -23.88
N TYR A 159 3.42 -2.23 -23.40
CA TYR A 159 2.94 -1.41 -22.26
C TYR A 159 3.57 -1.80 -20.91
N THR A 160 3.97 -3.05 -20.72
CA THR A 160 4.72 -3.46 -19.52
C THR A 160 6.15 -2.92 -19.56
N ASN A 161 6.83 -3.01 -20.72
CA ASN A 161 8.17 -2.44 -20.89
C ASN A 161 8.18 -0.90 -20.85
N HIS A 162 7.22 -0.25 -21.51
CA HIS A 162 7.13 1.21 -21.53
C HIS A 162 6.58 1.79 -20.22
N GLY A 163 5.70 1.06 -19.51
CA GLY A 163 5.19 1.45 -18.19
C GLY A 163 6.26 1.43 -17.10
N CYS A 164 7.23 0.52 -17.16
CA CYS A 164 8.43 0.58 -16.33
C CYS A 164 9.31 1.80 -16.69
N ARG A 165 9.33 2.24 -17.95
CA ARG A 165 10.13 3.40 -18.41
C ARG A 165 9.49 4.77 -18.15
N PHE A 166 8.19 4.82 -17.87
CA PHE A 166 7.46 6.07 -17.58
C PHE A 166 7.52 6.52 -16.10
N ILE A 167 7.92 5.64 -15.17
CA ILE A 167 8.08 6.01 -13.75
C ILE A 167 9.40 6.79 -13.50
N ASP A 168 10.40 6.68 -14.38
CA ASP A 168 11.65 7.46 -14.27
C ASP A 168 11.56 8.87 -14.91
N ASN A 169 10.62 9.12 -15.83
CA ASN A 169 10.55 10.39 -16.58
C ASN A 169 9.46 11.37 -16.10
N ASN A 170 8.78 11.11 -14.97
CA ASN A 170 7.82 12.04 -14.37
C ASN A 170 8.21 12.43 -12.93
N LYS A 171 9.51 12.66 -12.72
CA LYS A 171 10.07 13.32 -11.52
C LYS A 171 10.94 14.52 -11.87
N SER A 172 10.64 15.15 -13.00
CA SER A 172 11.18 16.44 -13.41
C SER A 172 10.10 17.11 -14.25
N ASP A 173 9.10 17.68 -13.57
CA ASP A 173 8.27 18.83 -13.99
C ASP A 173 7.20 19.08 -12.91
#